data_AF-A0A940B913-F1
#
_entry.id   AF-A0A940B913-F1
#
_cell.length_a   1.000
_cell.length_b   1.000
_cell.length_c   1.000
_cell.angle_alpha   90.00
_cell.angle_beta   90.00
_cell.angle_gamma   90.00
#
_symmetry.space_group_name_H-M   'P 1'
#
loop_
_entity.id
_entity.type
_entity.pdbx_description
1 polymer ?
#
loop_
_entity_poly.entity_id
_entity_poly.type
_entity_poly.pdbx_seq_one_letter_code
_entity_poly.pdbx_strand_id
1 'polypeptide(L)'
;DDNSVSYTRKQGDGNTTIGDIAADRAASKGIVVTISAGNGGDNLAYPWVTSPADADSVLAVGAVDKRRKIAYFSSIGNTVDGRVKPDVCAMGFMAAVQGPSNHITHSNGTSFSGPIMAGCVLCLMQAHPDAPVMEILQAVRASGDIYDKPNTQYGYGIPDFELAHKILIKRGF
;
A
#
# COMPACT_ATOMS: atom_id res chain seq x y z
N ASP A 1 -14.05 -17.67 10.58
CA ASP A 1 -14.18 -17.17 9.20
C ASP A 1 -15.43 -17.71 8.56
N ASP A 2 -16.15 -16.86 7.84
CA ASP A 2 -17.31 -17.25 7.04
C ASP A 2 -16.83 -17.69 5.65
N ASN A 3 -16.91 -18.99 5.37
CA ASN A 3 -16.43 -19.56 4.11
C ASN A 3 -17.25 -19.13 2.89
N SER A 4 -18.42 -18.49 3.07
CA SER A 4 -19.26 -18.04 1.95
C SER A 4 -18.68 -16.84 1.19
N VAL A 5 -17.72 -16.12 1.81
CA VAL A 5 -17.02 -14.97 1.21
C VAL A 5 -15.55 -15.28 0.88
N SER A 6 -15.13 -16.54 1.03
CA SER A 6 -13.81 -17.00 0.60
C SER A 6 -13.66 -16.89 -0.91
N TYR A 7 -12.47 -16.51 -1.38
CA TYR A 7 -12.17 -16.35 -2.80
C TYR A 7 -10.88 -17.07 -3.17
N THR A 8 -10.79 -17.45 -4.44
CA THR A 8 -9.61 -18.11 -5.02
C THR A 8 -8.58 -17.08 -5.45
N ARG A 9 -7.31 -17.49 -5.62
CA ARG A 9 -6.28 -16.61 -6.19
C ARG A 9 -6.75 -15.92 -7.47
N LYS A 10 -7.43 -16.64 -8.35
CA LYS A 10 -7.91 -16.14 -9.65
C LYS A 10 -8.88 -14.95 -9.53
N GLN A 11 -9.58 -14.84 -8.40
CA GLN A 11 -10.46 -13.72 -8.09
C GLN A 11 -9.73 -12.53 -7.45
N GLY A 12 -8.42 -12.65 -7.18
CA GLY A 12 -7.53 -11.54 -6.79
C GLY A 12 -7.09 -10.71 -8.00
N ASP A 13 -8.07 -10.29 -8.79
CA ASP A 13 -7.92 -9.38 -9.94
C ASP A 13 -8.17 -7.91 -9.54
N GLY A 14 -8.38 -7.66 -8.25
CA GLY A 14 -8.66 -6.35 -7.67
C GLY A 14 -10.03 -5.79 -8.02
N ASN A 15 -10.97 -6.59 -8.50
CA ASN A 15 -12.32 -6.15 -8.87
C ASN A 15 -13.42 -7.13 -8.47
N THR A 16 -13.09 -8.40 -8.25
CA THR A 16 -14.08 -9.47 -8.03
C THR A 16 -14.51 -9.61 -6.57
N THR A 17 -13.61 -9.40 -5.61
CA THR A 17 -13.95 -9.68 -4.20
C THR A 17 -14.78 -8.55 -3.59
N ILE A 18 -15.52 -8.87 -2.52
CA ILE A 18 -16.31 -7.85 -1.79
C ILE A 18 -15.41 -6.74 -1.24
N GLY A 19 -14.20 -7.09 -0.80
CA GLY A 19 -13.21 -6.13 -0.30
C GLY A 19 -12.80 -5.13 -1.37
N ASP A 20 -12.48 -5.61 -2.57
CA ASP A 20 -12.03 -4.77 -3.68
C ASP A 20 -13.15 -3.81 -4.11
N ILE A 21 -14.35 -4.36 -4.33
CA ILE A 21 -15.53 -3.58 -4.71
C ILE A 21 -15.83 -2.48 -3.67
N ALA A 22 -15.68 -2.79 -2.38
CA ALA A 22 -15.89 -1.81 -1.31
C ALA A 22 -14.81 -0.72 -1.33
N ALA A 23 -13.55 -1.10 -1.54
CA ALA A 23 -12.43 -0.17 -1.59
C ALA A 23 -12.51 0.77 -2.81
N ASP A 24 -12.85 0.25 -3.99
CA ASP A 24 -13.02 1.04 -5.21
C ASP A 24 -14.21 1.99 -5.09
N ARG A 25 -15.30 1.54 -4.45
CA ARG A 25 -16.43 2.42 -4.14
C ARG A 25 -16.02 3.55 -3.20
N ALA A 26 -15.22 3.30 -2.18
CA ALA A 26 -14.71 4.35 -1.30
C ALA A 26 -13.84 5.35 -2.08
N ALA A 27 -12.93 4.87 -2.93
CA ALA A 27 -12.09 5.70 -3.78
C ALA A 27 -12.92 6.59 -4.74
N SER A 28 -13.96 6.03 -5.37
CA SER A 28 -14.88 6.79 -6.25
C SER A 28 -15.66 7.90 -5.54
N LYS A 29 -15.71 7.87 -4.19
CA LYS A 29 -16.33 8.90 -3.35
C LYS A 29 -15.33 9.92 -2.80
N GLY A 30 -14.08 9.90 -3.28
CA GLY A 30 -13.06 10.84 -2.85
C GLY A 30 -12.30 10.42 -1.58
N ILE A 31 -12.46 9.16 -1.14
CA ILE A 31 -11.74 8.64 0.04
C ILE A 31 -10.45 7.97 -0.44
N VAL A 32 -9.29 8.48 -0.01
CA VAL A 32 -8.03 7.78 -0.26
C VAL A 32 -7.94 6.53 0.63
N VAL A 33 -7.86 5.35 0.00
CA VAL A 33 -7.79 4.07 0.71
C VAL A 33 -6.35 3.56 0.71
N THR A 34 -5.73 3.53 1.89
CA THR A 34 -4.39 2.96 2.10
C THR A 34 -4.53 1.61 2.78
N ILE A 35 -3.93 0.56 2.22
CA ILE A 35 -4.10 -0.83 2.67
C ILE A 35 -2.74 -1.49 2.85
N SER A 36 -2.59 -2.27 3.92
CA SER A 36 -1.39 -3.08 4.13
C SER A 36 -1.33 -4.21 3.10
N ALA A 37 -0.16 -4.45 2.50
CA ALA A 37 0.00 -5.44 1.43
C ALA A 37 -0.31 -6.88 1.86
N GLY A 38 -0.17 -7.19 3.15
CA GLY A 38 -0.25 -8.54 3.71
C GLY A 38 1.09 -9.05 4.23
N ASN A 39 1.04 -10.04 5.12
CA ASN A 39 2.22 -10.62 5.77
C ASN A 39 2.51 -12.05 5.29
N GLY A 40 2.14 -12.37 4.04
CA GLY A 40 2.24 -13.71 3.50
C GLY A 40 3.54 -14.01 2.77
N GLY A 41 4.46 -13.04 2.58
CA GLY A 41 5.58 -13.14 1.63
C GLY A 41 6.52 -14.34 1.81
N ASP A 42 6.59 -14.93 3.01
CA ASP A 42 7.37 -16.13 3.33
C ASP A 42 6.56 -17.44 3.25
N ASN A 43 5.25 -17.35 2.99
CA ASN A 43 4.40 -18.48 2.72
C ASN A 43 4.56 -18.94 1.26
N LEU A 44 5.28 -20.05 1.06
CA LEU A 44 5.53 -20.63 -0.26
C LEU A 44 4.26 -21.02 -1.03
N ALA A 45 3.16 -21.32 -0.34
CA ALA A 45 1.89 -21.67 -0.98
C ALA A 45 1.11 -20.44 -1.44
N TYR A 46 1.25 -19.31 -0.73
CA TYR A 46 0.45 -18.12 -0.99
C TYR A 46 1.16 -16.81 -0.54
N PRO A 47 2.20 -16.36 -1.26
CA PRO A 47 3.03 -15.23 -0.85
C PRO A 47 2.46 -13.85 -1.19
N TRP A 48 1.24 -13.81 -1.72
CA TRP A 48 0.83 -12.70 -2.56
C TRP A 48 0.12 -11.57 -1.80
N VAL A 49 0.06 -10.39 -2.43
CA VAL A 49 -0.92 -9.36 -2.08
C VAL A 49 -2.33 -9.90 -2.33
N THR A 50 -3.24 -9.57 -1.41
CA THR A 50 -4.61 -10.08 -1.35
C THR A 50 -5.62 -8.95 -1.25
N SER A 51 -6.89 -9.26 -1.53
CA SER A 51 -7.98 -8.31 -1.29
C SER A 51 -7.99 -7.78 0.15
N PRO A 52 -8.19 -6.46 0.36
CA PRO A 52 -8.47 -5.44 -0.66
C PRO A 52 -7.26 -4.72 -1.25
N ALA A 53 -6.03 -5.14 -0.92
CA ALA A 53 -4.82 -4.45 -1.35
C ALA A 53 -4.50 -4.62 -2.85
N ASP A 54 -5.03 -5.65 -3.50
CA ASP A 54 -4.93 -5.86 -4.95
C ASP A 54 -5.90 -5.01 -5.77
N ALA A 55 -6.84 -4.27 -5.16
CA ALA A 55 -7.70 -3.31 -5.85
C ALA A 55 -6.90 -2.23 -6.61
N ASP A 56 -7.47 -1.67 -7.68
CA ASP A 56 -6.76 -0.71 -8.55
C ASP A 56 -6.70 0.71 -7.98
N SER A 57 -7.76 1.08 -7.27
CA SER A 57 -8.03 2.42 -6.76
C SER A 57 -7.55 2.63 -5.31
N VAL A 58 -6.68 1.74 -4.83
CA VAL A 58 -6.10 1.76 -3.48
C VAL A 58 -4.58 1.88 -3.53
N LEU A 59 -4.01 2.37 -2.43
CA LEU A 59 -2.57 2.38 -2.21
C LEU A 59 -2.18 1.21 -1.29
N ALA A 60 -1.67 0.13 -1.87
CA ALA A 60 -1.14 -1.02 -1.15
C ALA A 60 0.29 -0.77 -0.68
N VAL A 61 0.57 -1.10 0.59
CA VAL A 61 1.81 -0.72 1.25
C VAL A 61 2.56 -1.95 1.77
N GLY A 62 3.71 -2.22 1.15
CA GLY A 62 4.66 -3.25 1.57
C GLY A 62 5.52 -2.81 2.75
N ALA A 63 6.22 -3.77 3.37
CA ALA A 63 7.05 -3.53 4.55
C ALA A 63 8.55 -3.59 4.24
N VAL A 64 9.28 -2.56 4.66
CA VAL A 64 10.75 -2.54 4.69
C VAL A 64 11.28 -2.36 6.12
N ASP A 65 12.56 -2.62 6.31
CA ASP A 65 13.30 -2.27 7.53
C ASP A 65 13.88 -0.84 7.46
N LYS A 66 14.56 -0.42 8.54
CA LYS A 66 15.24 0.89 8.63
C LYS A 66 16.35 1.12 7.60
N ARG A 67 16.83 0.05 6.95
CA ARG A 67 17.85 0.10 5.89
C ARG A 67 17.21 0.03 4.49
N ARG A 68 15.88 0.20 4.41
CA ARG A 68 15.10 0.12 3.16
C ARG A 68 15.11 -1.28 2.53
N LYS A 69 15.48 -2.33 3.29
CA LYS A 69 15.44 -3.71 2.81
C LYS A 69 14.05 -4.27 3.04
N ILE A 70 13.50 -4.97 2.05
CA ILE A 70 12.20 -5.65 2.16
C ILE A 70 12.16 -6.59 3.36
N ALA A 71 11.07 -6.53 4.11
CA ALA A 71 10.75 -7.48 5.16
C ALA A 71 10.38 -8.82 4.53
N TYR A 72 10.94 -9.92 5.03
CA TYR A 72 10.73 -11.25 4.43
C TYR A 72 9.25 -11.68 4.37
N PHE A 73 8.43 -11.19 5.30
CA PHE A 73 6.99 -11.50 5.36
C PHE A 73 6.15 -10.58 4.45
N SER A 74 6.70 -9.52 3.86
CA SER A 74 5.90 -8.59 3.06
C SER A 74 5.33 -9.32 1.85
N SER A 75 4.00 -9.35 1.74
CA SER A 75 3.32 -9.93 0.58
C SER A 75 3.78 -9.28 -0.73
N ILE A 76 3.89 -10.11 -1.77
CA ILE A 76 4.45 -9.72 -3.08
C ILE A 76 3.38 -9.67 -4.16
N GLY A 77 3.58 -8.85 -5.20
CA GLY A 77 2.79 -8.90 -6.42
C GLY A 77 3.40 -9.80 -7.49
N ASN A 78 3.01 -9.66 -8.75
CA ASN A 78 1.92 -8.78 -9.23
C ASN A 78 0.54 -9.32 -8.82
N THR A 79 -0.50 -8.52 -9.03
CA THR A 79 -1.89 -9.03 -9.03
C THR A 79 -2.08 -10.04 -10.16
N VAL A 80 -3.19 -10.79 -10.14
CA VAL A 80 -3.44 -11.83 -11.16
C VAL A 80 -3.53 -11.26 -12.57
N ASP A 81 -4.02 -10.03 -12.72
CA ASP A 81 -4.11 -9.29 -13.98
C ASP A 81 -2.82 -8.51 -14.32
N GLY A 82 -1.75 -8.67 -13.53
CA GLY A 82 -0.41 -8.17 -13.86
C GLY A 82 -0.08 -6.77 -13.39
N ARG A 83 -0.95 -6.10 -12.62
CA ARG A 83 -0.67 -4.78 -12.03
C ARG A 83 0.41 -4.89 -10.96
N VAL A 84 1.24 -3.85 -10.87
CA VAL A 84 2.28 -3.74 -9.85
C VAL A 84 1.62 -3.56 -8.48
N LYS A 85 1.87 -4.52 -7.59
CA LYS A 85 1.52 -4.46 -6.16
C LYS A 85 2.67 -5.08 -5.33
N PRO A 86 2.88 -4.70 -4.06
CA PRO A 86 2.33 -3.48 -3.44
C PRO A 86 2.67 -2.24 -4.27
N ASP A 87 1.96 -1.13 -4.07
CA ASP A 87 2.25 0.10 -4.82
C ASP A 87 3.57 0.70 -4.37
N VAL A 88 3.75 0.80 -3.06
CA VAL A 88 4.90 1.42 -2.41
C VAL A 88 5.24 0.69 -1.13
N CYS A 89 6.37 1.04 -0.52
CA CYS A 89 6.79 0.50 0.77
C CYS A 89 6.94 1.59 1.85
N ALA A 90 6.69 1.19 3.09
CA ALA A 90 7.00 1.96 4.29
C ALA A 90 7.58 1.03 5.38
N MET A 91 8.14 1.62 6.43
CA MET A 91 8.72 0.83 7.52
C MET A 91 7.67 -0.06 8.17
N GLY A 92 7.92 -1.37 8.18
CA GLY A 92 7.06 -2.37 8.83
C GLY A 92 7.84 -3.46 9.55
N PHE A 93 9.16 -3.50 9.38
CA PHE A 93 10.06 -4.39 10.12
C PHE A 93 10.76 -3.60 11.23
N MET A 94 10.62 -4.08 12.47
CA MET A 94 11.02 -3.39 13.70
C MET A 94 10.44 -1.98 13.80
N ALA A 95 9.21 -1.80 13.34
CA ALA A 95 8.50 -0.52 13.47
C ALA A 95 8.31 -0.18 14.94
N ALA A 96 8.60 1.06 15.32
CA ALA A 96 8.36 1.53 16.68
C ALA A 96 6.84 1.65 16.93
N VAL A 97 6.36 1.06 18.02
CA VAL A 97 4.95 1.04 18.38
C VAL A 97 4.78 1.33 19.87
N GLN A 98 3.69 1.99 20.22
CA GLN A 98 3.28 2.12 21.61
C GLN A 98 2.58 0.83 22.06
N GLY A 99 3.19 0.10 22.99
CA GLY A 99 2.60 -1.08 23.57
C GLY A 99 1.46 -0.74 24.55
N PRO A 100 0.63 -1.72 24.95
CA PRO A 100 -0.51 -1.51 25.85
C PRO A 100 -0.17 -0.89 27.20
N SER A 101 1.08 -1.02 27.64
CA SER A 101 1.60 -0.48 28.89
C SER A 101 2.25 0.90 28.74
N ASN A 102 1.95 1.65 27.67
CA ASN A 102 2.54 2.96 27.35
C ASN A 102 4.06 2.98 27.14
N HIS A 103 4.69 1.82 26.95
CA HIS A 103 6.11 1.73 26.61
C HIS A 103 6.29 1.63 25.10
N ILE A 104 7.35 2.24 24.58
CA ILE A 104 7.74 2.05 23.18
C ILE A 104 8.43 0.70 23.04
N THR A 105 7.98 -0.09 22.08
CA THR A 105 8.57 -1.36 21.68
C THR A 105 8.66 -1.42 20.15
N HIS A 106 9.14 -2.54 19.62
CA HIS A 106 9.21 -2.79 18.19
C HIS A 106 8.31 -3.96 17.80
N SER A 107 7.67 -3.85 16.63
CA SER A 107 6.84 -4.90 16.07
C SER A 107 7.01 -5.03 14.55
N ASN A 108 6.55 -6.16 14.02
CA ASN A 108 6.71 -6.56 12.63
C ASN A 108 5.33 -6.74 11.98
N GLY A 109 5.13 -6.09 10.83
CA GLY A 109 3.94 -6.28 10.01
C GLY A 109 3.74 -5.14 9.02
N THR A 110 3.19 -5.45 7.85
CA THR A 110 2.67 -4.43 6.91
C THR A 110 1.57 -3.58 7.55
N SER A 111 0.90 -4.09 8.59
CA SER A 111 -0.02 -3.37 9.46
C SER A 111 0.57 -2.12 10.13
N PHE A 112 1.90 -1.98 10.19
CA PHE A 112 2.58 -0.76 10.62
C PHE A 112 2.98 0.13 9.44
N SER A 113 3.33 -0.47 8.30
CA SER A 113 3.60 0.27 7.05
C SER A 113 2.37 1.02 6.56
N GLY A 114 1.19 0.39 6.59
CA GLY A 114 -0.09 0.97 6.19
C GLY A 114 -0.41 2.31 6.86
N PRO A 115 -0.51 2.39 8.20
CA PRO A 115 -0.81 3.65 8.89
C PRO A 115 0.31 4.71 8.78
N ILE A 116 1.58 4.30 8.68
CA ILE A 116 2.68 5.25 8.39
C ILE A 116 2.44 5.93 7.05
N MET A 117 2.16 5.15 6.01
CA MET A 117 1.89 5.69 4.68
C MET A 117 0.60 6.53 4.68
N ALA A 118 -0.46 6.08 5.36
CA ALA A 118 -1.71 6.83 5.47
C ALA A 118 -1.50 8.22 6.11
N GLY A 119 -0.65 8.33 7.12
CA GLY A 119 -0.29 9.62 7.73
C GLY A 119 0.44 10.55 6.76
N CYS A 120 1.39 10.02 5.98
CA CYS A 120 2.09 10.81 4.96
C CYS A 120 1.14 11.26 3.83
N VAL A 121 0.27 10.35 3.36
CA VAL A 121 -0.77 10.64 2.36
C VAL A 121 -1.74 11.70 2.86
N LEU A 122 -2.15 11.64 4.12
CA LEU A 122 -3.01 12.67 4.72
C LEU A 122 -2.35 14.05 4.68
N CYS A 123 -1.05 14.16 4.99
CA CYS A 123 -0.33 15.42 4.88
C CYS A 123 -0.30 15.95 3.43
N LEU A 124 -0.12 15.04 2.46
CA LEU A 124 -0.14 15.39 1.03
C LEU A 124 -1.53 15.89 0.60
N MET A 125 -2.60 15.23 1.04
CA MET A 125 -3.98 15.66 0.80
C MET A 125 -4.28 17.02 1.45
N GLN A 126 -3.74 17.29 2.65
CA GLN A 126 -3.88 18.60 3.29
C GLN A 126 -3.20 19.72 2.47
N ALA A 127 -2.07 19.41 1.82
CA ALA A 127 -1.40 20.35 0.93
C ALA A 127 -2.12 20.55 -0.41
N HIS A 128 -2.89 19.56 -0.85
CA HIS A 128 -3.61 19.53 -2.14
C HIS A 128 -5.07 19.10 -1.96
N PRO A 129 -5.91 19.91 -1.30
CA PRO A 129 -7.27 19.52 -0.93
C PRO A 129 -8.19 19.24 -2.12
N ASP A 130 -7.89 19.81 -3.29
CA ASP A 130 -8.68 19.66 -4.52
C ASP A 130 -8.13 18.55 -5.44
N ALA A 131 -7.02 17.90 -5.08
CA ALA A 131 -6.45 16.82 -5.88
C ALA A 131 -7.37 15.58 -5.87
N PRO A 132 -7.74 15.04 -7.03
CA PRO A 132 -8.45 13.77 -7.11
C PRO A 132 -7.66 12.63 -6.46
N VAL A 133 -8.37 11.65 -5.87
CA VAL A 133 -7.76 10.45 -5.26
C VAL A 133 -6.70 9.81 -6.16
N MET A 134 -7.04 9.58 -7.43
CA MET A 134 -6.10 8.93 -8.36
C MET A 134 -4.84 9.76 -8.65
N GLU A 135 -4.93 11.09 -8.56
CA GLU A 135 -3.77 11.97 -8.72
C GLU A 135 -2.86 11.91 -7.49
N ILE A 136 -3.44 11.86 -6.29
CA ILE A 136 -2.68 11.61 -5.04
C ILE A 136 -1.95 10.27 -5.12
N LEU A 137 -2.66 9.18 -5.46
CA LEU A 137 -2.08 7.84 -5.57
C LEU A 137 -0.95 7.82 -6.60
N GLN A 138 -1.18 8.41 -7.77
CA GLN A 138 -0.19 8.42 -8.83
C GLN A 138 1.02 9.30 -8.51
N ALA A 139 0.84 10.41 -7.78
CA ALA A 139 1.96 11.22 -7.30
C ALA A 139 2.83 10.45 -6.30
N VAL A 140 2.22 9.72 -5.37
CA VAL A 140 2.93 8.86 -4.43
C VAL A 140 3.70 7.75 -5.17
N ARG A 141 3.05 7.03 -6.09
CA ARG A 141 3.72 6.01 -6.93
C ARG A 141 4.89 6.61 -7.73
N ALA A 142 4.66 7.74 -8.40
CA ALA A 142 5.66 8.44 -9.22
C ALA A 142 6.84 9.00 -8.42
N SER A 143 6.69 9.16 -7.11
CA SER A 143 7.76 9.60 -6.22
C SER A 143 8.61 8.47 -5.64
N GLY A 144 8.33 7.22 -5.99
CA GLY A 144 9.06 6.05 -5.51
C GLY A 144 10.49 5.98 -6.06
N ASP A 145 11.44 5.55 -5.22
CA ASP A 145 12.88 5.47 -5.53
C ASP A 145 13.25 4.49 -6.66
N ILE A 146 12.33 3.58 -7.03
CA ILE A 146 12.50 2.67 -8.17
C ILE A 146 11.35 2.77 -9.17
N TYR A 147 10.68 3.93 -9.25
CA TYR A 147 9.50 4.15 -10.09
C TYR A 147 9.69 3.69 -11.55
N ASP A 148 10.84 3.95 -12.16
CA ASP A 148 11.14 3.59 -13.55
C ASP A 148 11.36 2.07 -13.76
N LYS A 149 11.62 1.33 -12.68
CA LYS A 149 11.92 -0.11 -12.69
C LYS A 149 11.23 -0.80 -11.51
N PRO A 150 9.89 -0.77 -11.46
CA PRO A 150 9.15 -1.36 -10.35
C PRO A 150 9.36 -2.88 -10.33
N ASN A 151 9.16 -3.47 -9.15
CA ASN A 151 9.22 -4.92 -9.00
C ASN A 151 8.13 -5.43 -8.06
N THR A 152 8.01 -6.75 -7.98
CA THR A 152 6.95 -7.43 -7.23
C THR A 152 7.06 -7.32 -5.71
N GLN A 153 8.23 -6.96 -5.18
CA GLN A 153 8.45 -6.86 -3.73
C GLN A 153 8.25 -5.43 -3.22
N TYR A 154 8.78 -4.46 -3.97
CA TYR A 154 8.84 -3.06 -3.55
C TYR A 154 7.78 -2.18 -4.21
N GLY A 155 7.12 -2.68 -5.27
CA GLY A 155 6.28 -1.84 -6.12
C GLY A 155 7.11 -0.81 -6.85
N TYR A 156 6.67 0.44 -6.75
CA TYR A 156 7.40 1.63 -7.19
C TYR A 156 8.46 2.09 -6.17
N GLY A 157 8.55 1.44 -5.01
CA GLY A 157 9.60 1.68 -4.02
C GLY A 157 9.14 2.46 -2.79
N ILE A 158 10.09 3.15 -2.15
CA ILE A 158 9.83 4.03 -1.01
C ILE A 158 9.63 5.46 -1.53
N PRO A 159 8.45 6.06 -1.33
CA PRO A 159 8.12 7.36 -1.90
C PRO A 159 8.80 8.51 -1.17
N ASP A 160 9.20 9.52 -1.94
CA ASP A 160 9.60 10.83 -1.44
C ASP A 160 8.39 11.79 -1.49
N PHE A 161 7.85 12.14 -0.33
CA PHE A 161 6.65 12.99 -0.25
C PHE A 161 6.88 14.45 -0.63
N GLU A 162 8.12 14.94 -0.59
CA GLU A 162 8.45 16.26 -1.16
C GLU A 162 8.38 16.21 -2.69
N LEU A 163 8.87 15.12 -3.29
CA LEU A 163 8.74 14.89 -4.72
C LEU A 163 7.26 14.68 -5.12
N ALA A 164 6.48 13.92 -4.35
CA ALA A 164 5.05 13.75 -4.59
C ALA A 164 4.29 15.09 -4.57
N HIS A 165 4.61 15.96 -3.59
CA HIS A 165 4.09 17.32 -3.51
C HIS A 165 4.43 18.15 -4.77
N LYS A 166 5.69 18.14 -5.19
CA LYS A 166 6.14 18.84 -6.42
C LYS A 166 5.45 18.30 -7.68
N ILE A 167 5.19 17.00 -7.74
CA ILE A 167 4.46 16.37 -8.86
C ILE A 167 3.03 16.93 -8.93
N LEU A 168 2.33 17.05 -7.79
CA LEU A 168 0.96 17.57 -7.76
C LEU A 168 0.91 19.06 -8.14
N ILE A 169 1.83 19.89 -7.63
CA ILE A 169 1.98 21.30 -8.06
C ILE A 169 2.11 21.39 -9.59
N LYS A 170 2.99 20.57 -10.17
CA LYS A 170 3.22 20.56 -11.63
C LYS A 170 1.98 20.13 -12.42
N ARG A 171 1.10 19.33 -11.83
CA ARG A 171 -0.18 18.92 -12.42
C ARG A 171 -1.31 19.93 -12.21
N GLY A 172 -1.06 21.00 -11.46
CA GLY A 172 -2.04 22.07 -11.21
C GLY A 172 -2.93 21.83 -10.00
N PHE A 173 -2.49 20.99 -9.06
CA PHE A 173 -3.14 20.79 -7.76
C PHE A 173 -2.35 21.43 -6.63
#